data_AF-A2FJT7-F1
#
_entry.id   AF-A2FJT7-F1
#
_cell.length_a   1.000
_cell.length_b   1.000
_cell.length_c   1.000
_cell.angle_alpha   90.00
_cell.angle_beta   90.00
_cell.angle_gamma   90.00
#
_symmetry.space_group_name_H-M   'P 1'
#
loop_
_entity.id
_entity.type
_entity.pdbx_description
1 polymer ?
#
loop_
_entity_poly.entity_id
_entity_poly.type
_entity_poly.pdbx_seq_one_letter_code
_entity_poly.pdbx_strand_id
1 'polypeptide(L)'
;MTEIDDETLFGMIQKLSNGVTDVEPLVTELMAEFDALSYSRNPQHATTLNANYAFVLQKIDQLIKSSQDVINLADKNLENEQNNNETDIPQTNQNNDQPKPTPLQKLMQKSRYMFEYFISRTILVSQLPYPPLCGSIPADPNQKLDICDFVAAKFENDYVLSYIIGYEGDDYIICDADNDEPQCKTISPKQVIPLPKSVPDRNFSHAEYSNGTKVLALWPNDEDDWTSLFYPAVVSATPTSKDPNYTLMFDGSEVPMQVKQHFVVHAPSK
;
A
#
# COMPACT_ATOMS: atom_id res chain seq x y z
N MET A 1 38.05 -10.77 7.64
CA MET A 1 36.60 -10.93 7.40
C MET A 1 36.22 -9.78 6.48
N THR A 2 35.80 -10.08 5.26
CA THR A 2 35.52 -9.07 4.23
C THR A 2 34.25 -8.31 4.59
N GLU A 3 34.42 -7.03 4.94
CA GLU A 3 33.37 -6.00 4.88
C GLU A 3 32.68 -6.14 3.51
N ILE A 4 31.37 -6.38 3.51
CA ILE A 4 30.58 -6.34 2.28
C ILE A 4 30.32 -4.87 2.02
N ASP A 5 30.93 -4.36 0.96
CA ASP A 5 30.92 -2.96 0.56
C ASP A 5 29.50 -2.45 0.25
N ASP A 6 29.06 -1.38 0.90
CA ASP A 6 27.78 -0.70 0.67
C ASP A 6 27.59 -0.31 -0.81
N GLU A 7 28.70 -0.08 -1.54
CA GLU A 7 28.70 0.16 -2.98
C GLU A 7 28.13 -1.05 -3.77
N THR A 8 28.35 -2.26 -3.27
CA THR A 8 27.83 -3.50 -3.87
C THR A 8 26.32 -3.62 -3.66
N LEU A 9 25.83 -3.33 -2.45
CA LEU A 9 24.40 -3.38 -2.13
C LEU A 9 23.62 -2.32 -2.92
N PHE A 10 24.14 -1.09 -2.97
CA PHE A 10 23.56 0.01 -3.75
C PHE A 10 23.50 -0.34 -5.25
N GLY A 11 24.59 -0.90 -5.79
CA GLY A 11 24.61 -1.34 -7.19
C GLY A 11 23.60 -2.45 -7.50
N MET A 12 23.31 -3.35 -6.57
CA MET A 12 22.27 -4.38 -6.74
C MET A 12 20.85 -3.79 -6.65
N ILE A 13 20.61 -2.85 -5.74
CA ILE A 13 19.33 -2.12 -5.64
C ILE A 13 19.04 -1.33 -6.92
N GLN A 14 20.05 -0.65 -7.47
CA GLN A 14 19.90 0.09 -8.73
C GLN A 14 19.59 -0.86 -9.91
N LYS A 15 20.25 -2.02 -9.98
CA LYS A 15 19.94 -3.05 -10.99
C LYS A 15 18.53 -3.60 -10.85
N LEU A 16 18.05 -3.82 -9.63
CA LEU A 16 16.66 -4.22 -9.37
C LEU A 16 15.68 -3.15 -9.82
N SER A 17 15.92 -1.89 -9.45
CA SER A 17 15.07 -0.77 -9.86
C SER A 17 14.96 -0.67 -11.38
N ASN A 18 16.09 -0.77 -12.10
CA ASN A 18 16.08 -0.77 -13.56
C ASN A 18 15.34 -1.98 -14.13
N GLY A 19 15.50 -3.17 -13.53
CA GLY A 19 14.80 -4.38 -13.93
C GLY A 19 13.29 -4.30 -13.76
N VAL A 20 12.79 -3.59 -12.74
CA VAL A 20 11.36 -3.29 -12.58
C VAL A 20 10.86 -2.43 -13.74
N THR A 21 11.58 -1.34 -14.05
CA THR A 21 11.25 -0.41 -15.15
C THR A 21 11.24 -1.11 -16.51
N ASP A 22 12.06 -2.14 -16.70
CA ASP A 22 12.12 -2.92 -17.94
C ASP A 22 10.93 -3.90 -18.11
N VAL A 23 10.31 -4.34 -17.01
CA VAL A 23 9.22 -5.34 -17.02
C VAL A 23 7.85 -4.69 -17.15
N GLU A 24 7.65 -3.52 -16.55
CA GLU A 24 6.39 -2.76 -16.59
C GLU A 24 5.81 -2.53 -18.02
N PRO A 25 6.61 -2.08 -19.02
CA PRO A 25 6.08 -1.92 -20.38
C PRO A 25 5.71 -3.26 -21.03
N LEU A 26 6.41 -4.35 -20.70
CA LEU A 26 6.13 -5.68 -21.24
C LEU A 26 4.82 -6.25 -20.69
N VAL A 27 4.55 -6.03 -19.40
CA VAL A 27 3.27 -6.40 -18.77
C VAL A 27 2.13 -5.59 -19.39
N THR A 28 2.34 -4.28 -19.59
CA THR A 28 1.36 -3.39 -20.21
C THR A 28 1.03 -3.81 -21.65
N GLU A 29 2.05 -4.14 -22.45
CA GLU A 29 1.90 -4.64 -23.81
C GLU A 29 1.15 -5.98 -23.85
N LEU A 30 1.49 -6.90 -22.94
CA LEU A 30 0.82 -8.19 -22.82
C LEU A 30 -0.66 -8.06 -22.45
N MET A 31 -1.01 -7.11 -21.57
CA MET A 31 -2.40 -6.82 -21.23
C MET A 31 -3.17 -6.25 -22.44
N ALA A 32 -2.55 -5.36 -23.21
CA ALA A 32 -3.16 -4.83 -24.43
C ALA A 32 -3.35 -5.92 -25.51
N GLU A 33 -2.40 -6.85 -25.66
CA GLU A 33 -2.55 -8.01 -26.54
C GLU A 33 -3.67 -8.97 -26.11
N PHE A 34 -3.80 -9.19 -24.79
CA PHE A 34 -4.88 -9.99 -24.22
C PHE A 34 -6.26 -9.38 -24.49
N ASP A 35 -6.40 -8.07 -24.33
CA ASP A 35 -7.63 -7.36 -24.64
C ASP A 35 -7.97 -7.43 -26.14
N ALA A 36 -6.97 -7.33 -27.03
CA ALA A 36 -7.16 -7.45 -28.47
C ALA A 36 -7.65 -8.85 -28.91
N LEU A 37 -7.28 -9.91 -28.18
CA LEU A 37 -7.75 -11.28 -28.44
C LEU A 37 -9.23 -11.47 -28.17
N SER A 38 -9.84 -10.67 -27.28
CA SER A 38 -11.29 -10.70 -27.07
C SER A 38 -12.09 -10.33 -28.33
N TYR A 39 -11.44 -9.72 -29.33
CA TYR A 39 -12.03 -9.28 -30.59
C TYR A 39 -11.59 -10.09 -31.84
N SER A 40 -10.62 -11.02 -31.73
CA SER A 40 -10.02 -11.73 -32.88
C SER A 40 -9.89 -13.25 -32.65
N ARG A 41 -10.49 -14.07 -33.52
CA ARG A 41 -10.37 -15.55 -33.51
C ARG A 41 -9.24 -16.07 -34.41
N ASN A 42 -8.05 -15.48 -34.33
CA ASN A 42 -6.89 -15.95 -35.11
C ASN A 42 -5.96 -16.84 -34.25
N PRO A 43 -5.79 -18.14 -34.58
CA PRO A 43 -4.94 -19.08 -33.83
C PRO A 43 -3.47 -18.68 -33.74
N GLN A 44 -2.94 -17.91 -34.70
CA GLN A 44 -1.54 -17.47 -34.65
C GLN A 44 -1.29 -16.45 -33.52
N HIS A 45 -2.29 -15.64 -33.18
CA HIS A 45 -2.17 -14.68 -32.07
C HIS A 45 -2.09 -15.37 -30.71
N ALA A 46 -2.77 -16.50 -30.52
CA ALA A 46 -2.71 -17.27 -29.28
C ALA A 46 -1.30 -17.85 -29.02
N THR A 47 -0.60 -18.29 -30.07
CA THR A 47 0.78 -18.79 -29.96
C THR A 47 1.76 -17.68 -29.59
N THR A 48 1.64 -16.50 -30.21
CA THR A 48 2.46 -15.33 -29.89
C THR A 48 2.20 -14.84 -28.47
N LEU A 49 0.93 -14.74 -28.05
CA LEU A 49 0.57 -14.35 -26.68
C LEU A 49 1.16 -15.31 -25.64
N ASN A 50 1.07 -16.62 -25.87
CA ASN A 50 1.63 -17.61 -24.95
C ASN A 50 3.16 -17.48 -24.83
N ALA A 51 3.85 -17.17 -25.93
CA ALA A 51 5.29 -16.94 -25.92
C ALA A 51 5.64 -15.64 -25.16
N ASN A 52 4.90 -14.56 -25.38
CA ASN A 52 5.06 -13.29 -24.67
C ASN A 52 4.77 -13.44 -23.17
N TYR A 53 3.71 -14.16 -22.81
CA TYR A 53 3.38 -14.50 -21.43
C TYR A 53 4.49 -15.29 -20.73
N ALA A 54 5.02 -16.33 -21.38
CA ALA A 54 6.14 -17.11 -20.85
C ALA A 54 7.41 -16.26 -20.67
N PHE A 55 7.68 -15.34 -21.59
CA PHE A 55 8.81 -14.41 -21.51
C PHE A 55 8.67 -13.43 -20.34
N VAL A 56 7.49 -12.84 -20.15
CA VAL A 56 7.21 -11.94 -19.01
C VAL A 56 7.34 -12.68 -17.68
N LEU A 57 6.79 -13.89 -17.57
CA LEU A 57 6.97 -14.72 -16.37
C LEU A 57 8.44 -15.01 -16.07
N GLN A 58 9.24 -15.34 -17.09
CA GLN A 58 10.67 -15.56 -16.91
C GLN A 58 11.39 -14.32 -16.38
N LYS A 59 11.01 -13.12 -16.85
CA LYS A 59 11.59 -11.85 -16.37
C LYS A 59 11.18 -11.55 -14.94
N ILE A 60 9.92 -11.79 -14.58
CA ILE A 60 9.43 -11.66 -13.20
C ILE A 60 10.17 -12.63 -12.28
N ASP A 61 10.35 -13.89 -12.67
CA ASP A 61 11.10 -14.88 -11.88
C ASP A 61 12.57 -14.47 -11.66
N GLN A 62 13.21 -13.86 -12.67
CA GLN A 62 14.57 -13.32 -12.55
C GLN A 62 14.63 -12.16 -11.55
N LEU A 63 13.61 -11.29 -11.57
CA LEU A 63 13.51 -10.16 -10.67
C LEU A 63 13.27 -10.61 -9.23
N ILE A 64 12.40 -11.61 -9.01
CA ILE A 64 12.15 -12.23 -7.70
C ILE A 64 13.44 -12.84 -7.14
N LYS A 65 14.19 -13.60 -7.95
CA LYS A 65 15.48 -14.17 -7.53
C LYS A 65 16.48 -13.09 -7.15
N SER A 66 16.61 -12.07 -7.99
CA SER A 66 17.53 -10.96 -7.74
C SER A 66 17.14 -10.17 -6.48
N SER A 67 15.83 -10.04 -6.22
CA SER A 67 15.31 -9.40 -5.00
C SER A 67 15.67 -10.22 -3.77
N GLN A 68 15.51 -11.55 -3.83
CA GLN A 68 15.89 -12.45 -2.75
C GLN A 68 17.40 -12.38 -2.46
N ASP A 69 18.24 -12.25 -3.48
CA ASP A 69 19.69 -12.12 -3.30
C ASP A 69 20.07 -10.81 -2.59
N VAL A 70 19.39 -9.70 -2.90
CA VAL A 70 19.57 -8.42 -2.19
C VAL A 70 19.11 -8.52 -0.74
N ILE A 71 17.97 -9.15 -0.49
CA ILE A 71 17.46 -9.38 0.87
C ILE A 71 18.45 -10.22 1.68
N ASN A 72 18.92 -11.34 1.13
CA ASN A 72 19.89 -12.22 1.79
C ASN A 72 21.22 -11.51 2.10
N LEU A 73 21.64 -10.56 1.23
CA LEU A 73 22.85 -9.78 1.44
C LEU A 73 22.66 -8.74 2.55
N ALA A 74 21.52 -8.04 2.53
CA ALA A 74 21.16 -7.08 3.57
C ALA A 74 21.03 -7.77 4.95
N ASP A 75 20.43 -8.96 5.00
CA ASP A 75 20.32 -9.76 6.23
C ASP A 75 21.69 -10.13 6.80
N LYS A 76 22.65 -10.53 5.95
CA LYS A 76 24.03 -10.81 6.36
C LYS A 76 24.77 -9.56 6.89
N ASN A 77 24.53 -8.40 6.29
CA ASN A 77 25.12 -7.15 6.76
C ASN A 77 24.60 -6.79 8.15
N LEU A 78 23.28 -6.94 8.37
CA LEU A 78 22.65 -6.73 9.68
C LEU A 78 23.16 -7.71 10.75
N GLU A 79 23.40 -8.98 10.41
CA GLU A 79 24.00 -9.95 11.34
C GLU A 79 25.44 -9.59 11.72
N ASN A 80 26.23 -9.04 10.78
CA ASN A 80 27.61 -8.63 11.04
C ASN A 80 27.70 -7.38 11.93
N GLU A 81 26.79 -6.41 11.76
CA GLU A 81 26.70 -5.23 12.62
C GLU A 81 26.29 -5.58 14.06
N GLN A 82 25.43 -6.58 14.24
CA GLN A 82 25.04 -7.07 15.56
C GLN A 82 26.20 -7.75 16.31
N ASN A 83 27.04 -8.52 15.60
CA ASN A 83 28.18 -9.21 16.20
C ASN A 83 29.34 -8.27 16.59
N ASN A 84 29.46 -7.10 15.94
CA ASN A 84 30.51 -6.11 16.25
C ASN A 84 30.17 -5.19 17.42
N ASN A 85 28.89 -5.12 17.83
CA ASN A 85 28.43 -4.31 18.97
C ASN A 85 28.39 -5.06 20.31
N GLU A 86 28.84 -6.32 20.38
CA GLU A 86 28.87 -7.14 21.62
C GLU A 86 30.22 -7.12 22.38
N THR A 87 31.19 -6.26 22.02
CA THR A 87 32.37 -6.00 22.86
C THR A 87 32.25 -4.68 23.61
N ASP A 88 32.24 -4.78 24.94
CA ASP A 88 32.30 -3.74 25.98
C ASP A 88 30.99 -3.09 26.49
N ILE A 89 30.10 -3.90 27.11
CA ILE A 89 29.30 -3.43 28.26
C ILE A 89 29.17 -4.56 29.31
N PRO A 90 29.48 -4.35 30.61
CA PRO A 90 29.30 -5.35 31.65
C PRO A 90 27.82 -5.65 31.90
N GLN A 91 27.51 -6.94 31.97
CA GLN A 91 26.19 -7.54 32.17
C GLN A 91 25.40 -6.92 33.33
N THR A 92 24.16 -6.51 33.04
CA THR A 92 23.04 -6.62 33.99
C THR A 92 21.93 -7.43 33.34
N ASN A 93 21.73 -8.65 33.85
CA ASN A 93 20.70 -9.59 33.46
C ASN A 93 19.30 -9.01 33.71
N GLN A 94 18.49 -8.90 32.66
CA GLN A 94 17.04 -9.12 32.75
C GLN A 94 16.59 -9.97 31.56
N ASN A 95 16.15 -11.19 31.88
CA ASN A 95 15.52 -12.12 30.95
C ASN A 95 14.28 -11.47 30.32
N ASN A 96 14.28 -11.29 29.01
CA ASN A 96 13.07 -11.15 28.22
C ASN A 96 13.20 -12.09 27.00
N ASP A 97 12.67 -13.30 27.15
CA ASP A 97 12.44 -14.24 26.05
C ASP A 97 11.32 -13.69 25.15
N GLN A 98 11.64 -12.69 24.33
CA GLN A 98 10.85 -12.40 23.13
C GLN A 98 11.51 -13.08 21.93
N PRO A 99 10.73 -13.81 21.11
CA PRO A 99 11.26 -14.41 19.89
C PRO A 99 11.82 -13.31 18.98
N LYS A 100 13.08 -13.49 18.54
CA LYS A 100 13.74 -12.54 17.62
C LYS A 100 12.85 -12.35 16.37
N PRO A 101 12.58 -11.09 15.96
CA PRO A 101 11.69 -10.82 14.84
C PRO A 101 12.23 -11.43 13.54
N THR A 102 11.35 -12.03 12.76
CA THR A 102 11.65 -12.62 11.45
C THR A 102 12.12 -11.53 10.46
N PRO A 103 12.84 -11.88 9.37
CA PRO A 103 13.25 -10.92 8.35
C PRO A 103 12.08 -10.12 7.75
N LEU A 104 10.91 -10.75 7.60
CA LEU A 104 9.68 -10.06 7.20
C LEU A 104 9.23 -9.05 8.27
N GLN A 105 9.29 -9.40 9.55
CA GLN A 105 8.99 -8.48 10.65
C GLN A 105 9.99 -7.33 10.75
N LYS A 106 11.28 -7.56 10.43
CA LYS A 106 12.31 -6.50 10.36
C LYS A 106 12.12 -5.58 9.14
N LEU A 107 11.69 -6.12 8.00
CA LEU A 107 11.35 -5.31 6.83
C LEU A 107 10.09 -4.46 7.10
N MET A 108 9.14 -5.02 7.87
CA MET A 108 7.93 -4.35 8.35
C MET A 108 8.18 -3.39 9.52
N GLN A 109 9.38 -3.37 10.12
CA GLN A 109 9.82 -2.33 11.06
C GLN A 109 10.08 -0.98 10.36
N LYS A 110 10.01 -0.91 9.03
CA LYS A 110 10.00 0.35 8.27
C LYS A 110 8.57 0.78 7.93
N SER A 111 7.73 0.98 8.92
CA SER A 111 6.37 1.56 8.78
C SER A 111 6.34 2.70 7.76
N ARG A 112 7.25 3.68 7.87
CA ARG A 112 7.38 4.83 6.96
C ARG A 112 7.37 4.44 5.49
N TYR A 113 7.95 3.29 5.11
CA TYR A 113 7.88 2.79 3.73
C TYR A 113 6.44 2.51 3.27
N MET A 114 5.60 1.94 4.13
CA MET A 114 4.19 1.68 3.82
C MET A 114 3.40 2.98 3.72
N PHE A 115 3.71 3.99 4.54
CA PHE A 115 3.16 5.34 4.38
C PHE A 115 3.55 5.95 3.03
N GLU A 116 4.84 6.00 2.72
CA GLU A 116 5.34 6.55 1.44
C GLU A 116 4.75 5.81 0.23
N TYR A 117 4.67 4.47 0.30
CA TYR A 117 4.00 3.65 -0.71
C TYR A 117 2.54 4.06 -0.88
N PHE A 118 1.81 4.21 0.21
CA PHE A 118 0.41 4.62 0.15
C PHE A 118 0.22 6.01 -0.45
N ILE A 119 1.05 6.98 -0.09
CA ILE A 119 0.94 8.35 -0.57
C ILE A 119 1.30 8.48 -2.06
N SER A 120 2.33 7.74 -2.49
CA SER A 120 2.88 7.82 -3.85
C SER A 120 2.23 6.88 -4.86
N ARG A 121 1.50 5.85 -4.42
CA ARG A 121 0.93 4.86 -5.35
C ARG A 121 -0.09 5.47 -6.31
N THR A 122 -0.05 4.99 -7.54
CA THR A 122 -1.16 5.15 -8.49
C THR A 122 -2.27 4.17 -8.11
N ILE A 123 -3.46 4.66 -7.80
CA ILE A 123 -4.59 3.79 -7.53
C ILE A 123 -5.14 3.16 -8.83
N LEU A 124 -5.60 1.92 -8.73
CA LEU A 124 -6.24 1.21 -9.83
C LEU A 124 -7.51 1.92 -10.31
N VAL A 125 -7.71 1.93 -11.62
CA VAL A 125 -8.96 2.40 -12.23
C VAL A 125 -9.81 1.18 -12.59
N SER A 126 -11.04 1.12 -12.10
CA SER A 126 -11.99 0.04 -12.36
C SER A 126 -13.04 0.44 -13.38
N GLN A 127 -13.60 -0.55 -14.06
CA GLN A 127 -14.69 -0.44 -15.04
C GLN A 127 -15.98 -1.04 -14.46
N LEU A 128 -17.13 -0.79 -15.11
CA LEU A 128 -18.39 -1.42 -14.71
C LEU A 128 -18.41 -2.94 -14.97
N PRO A 129 -19.02 -3.76 -14.09
CA PRO A 129 -19.57 -3.38 -12.78
C PRO A 129 -18.46 -3.09 -11.77
N TYR A 130 -18.55 -1.97 -11.07
CA TYR A 130 -17.53 -1.57 -10.11
C TYR A 130 -17.50 -2.54 -8.90
N PRO A 131 -16.31 -3.02 -8.49
CA PRO A 131 -16.18 -3.95 -7.38
C PRO A 131 -16.37 -3.24 -6.01
N PRO A 132 -16.53 -4.00 -4.91
CA PRO A 132 -16.39 -3.48 -3.56
C PRO A 132 -15.08 -2.70 -3.40
N LEU A 133 -15.11 -1.61 -2.62
CA LEU A 133 -13.97 -0.70 -2.41
C LEU A 133 -13.50 0.03 -3.68
N CYS A 134 -14.35 0.13 -4.70
CA CYS A 134 -14.19 1.10 -5.78
C CYS A 134 -14.83 2.44 -5.38
N GLY A 135 -14.00 3.47 -5.17
CA GLY A 135 -14.45 4.79 -4.72
C GLY A 135 -15.26 4.71 -3.42
N SER A 136 -16.53 5.15 -3.44
CA SER A 136 -17.43 5.11 -2.29
C SER A 136 -18.19 3.79 -2.10
N ILE A 137 -17.98 2.79 -2.96
CA ILE A 137 -18.64 1.49 -2.83
C ILE A 137 -18.10 0.76 -1.58
N PRO A 138 -18.97 0.37 -0.64
CA PRO A 138 -18.54 -0.25 0.61
C PRO A 138 -17.88 -1.62 0.38
N ALA A 139 -17.10 -2.06 1.36
CA ALA A 139 -16.63 -3.45 1.41
C ALA A 139 -17.82 -4.43 1.50
N ASP A 140 -17.61 -5.65 1.00
CA ASP A 140 -18.51 -6.76 1.31
C ASP A 140 -18.37 -7.09 2.81
N PRO A 141 -19.46 -7.03 3.60
CA PRO A 141 -19.41 -7.29 5.05
C PRO A 141 -19.01 -8.74 5.40
N ASN A 142 -19.07 -9.66 4.45
CA ASN A 142 -18.66 -11.06 4.65
C ASN A 142 -17.22 -11.33 4.20
N GLN A 143 -16.60 -10.38 3.50
CA GLN A 143 -15.24 -10.52 3.02
C GLN A 143 -14.26 -9.97 4.05
N LYS A 144 -13.32 -10.82 4.47
CA LYS A 144 -12.20 -10.41 5.29
C LYS A 144 -11.21 -9.63 4.40
N LEU A 145 -10.77 -8.47 4.88
CA LEU A 145 -9.67 -7.72 4.26
C LEU A 145 -8.38 -8.53 4.24
N ASP A 146 -7.55 -8.29 3.23
CA ASP A 146 -6.30 -9.02 2.97
C ASP A 146 -5.12 -8.43 3.76
N ILE A 147 -4.06 -9.22 3.93
CA ILE A 147 -2.78 -8.71 4.46
C ILE A 147 -2.26 -7.64 3.48
N CYS A 148 -1.70 -6.58 4.03
CA CYS A 148 -1.28 -5.34 3.36
C CYS A 148 -2.42 -4.43 2.87
N ASP A 149 -3.69 -4.76 3.11
CA ASP A 149 -4.76 -3.77 2.88
C ASP A 149 -4.62 -2.60 3.85
N PHE A 150 -4.78 -1.39 3.31
CA PHE A 150 -4.80 -0.15 4.08
C PHE A 150 -6.18 0.08 4.69
N VAL A 151 -6.19 0.59 5.92
CA VAL A 151 -7.38 0.90 6.69
C VAL A 151 -7.21 2.23 7.42
N ALA A 152 -8.31 2.94 7.65
CA ALA A 152 -8.39 3.97 8.67
C ALA A 152 -8.77 3.26 9.97
N ALA A 153 -7.81 3.10 10.88
CA ALA A 153 -8.00 2.39 12.12
C ALA A 153 -8.21 3.35 13.28
N LYS A 154 -9.14 3.02 14.17
CA LYS A 154 -9.39 3.85 15.36
C LYS A 154 -8.31 3.63 16.42
N PHE A 155 -7.56 4.66 16.75
CA PHE A 155 -6.63 4.75 17.88
C PHE A 155 -7.16 5.80 18.85
N GLU A 156 -7.68 5.34 19.99
CA GLU A 156 -8.33 6.20 20.99
C GLU A 156 -9.43 7.08 20.37
N ASN A 157 -9.13 8.36 20.12
CA ASN A 157 -10.05 9.33 19.54
C ASN A 157 -9.84 9.58 18.04
N ASP A 158 -8.70 9.15 17.49
CA ASP A 158 -8.27 9.49 16.15
C ASP A 158 -8.37 8.28 15.22
N TYR A 159 -8.50 8.56 13.91
CA TYR A 159 -8.38 7.55 12.86
C TYR A 159 -7.02 7.71 12.20
N VAL A 160 -6.24 6.65 12.21
CA VAL A 160 -4.85 6.63 11.71
C VAL A 160 -4.76 5.70 10.52
N LEU A 161 -3.96 6.06 9.52
CA LEU A 161 -3.62 5.21 8.40
C LEU A 161 -2.81 4.02 8.92
N SER A 162 -3.34 2.83 8.70
CA SER A 162 -2.73 1.59 9.13
C SER A 162 -2.87 0.55 8.03
N TYR A 163 -2.13 -0.55 8.17
CA TYR A 163 -2.22 -1.68 7.24
C TYR A 163 -2.30 -2.99 8.02
N ILE A 164 -2.96 -3.97 7.41
CA ILE A 164 -3.13 -5.30 8.01
C ILE A 164 -1.84 -6.09 7.86
N ILE A 165 -1.35 -6.64 8.96
CA ILE A 165 -0.13 -7.47 8.99
C ILE A 165 -0.41 -8.93 9.30
N GLY A 166 -1.62 -9.23 9.74
CA GLY A 166 -2.03 -10.59 10.08
C GLY A 166 -3.39 -10.63 10.74
N TYR A 167 -3.68 -11.78 11.34
CA TYR A 167 -4.97 -12.05 11.96
C TYR A 167 -4.78 -12.78 13.29
N GLU A 168 -5.65 -12.47 14.24
CA GLU A 168 -5.77 -13.19 15.51
C GLU A 168 -7.24 -13.61 15.67
N GLY A 169 -7.55 -14.83 15.22
CA GLY A 169 -8.94 -15.26 15.07
C GLY A 169 -9.69 -14.42 14.03
N ASP A 170 -10.78 -13.80 14.45
CA ASP A 170 -11.60 -12.91 13.61
C ASP A 170 -11.08 -11.46 13.58
N ASP A 171 -10.16 -11.11 14.49
CA ASP A 171 -9.59 -9.77 14.58
C ASP A 171 -8.40 -9.59 13.63
N TYR A 172 -8.13 -8.33 13.29
CA TYR A 172 -6.98 -7.93 12.50
C TYR A 172 -5.81 -7.59 13.40
N ILE A 173 -4.60 -7.96 13.00
CA ILE A 173 -3.38 -7.37 13.53
C ILE A 173 -2.99 -6.26 12.56
N ILE A 174 -2.98 -5.02 13.02
CA ILE A 174 -2.66 -3.84 12.20
C ILE A 174 -1.40 -3.16 12.72
N CYS A 175 -0.71 -2.41 11.87
CA CYS A 175 0.35 -1.48 12.28
C CYS A 175 0.10 -0.09 11.70
N ASP A 176 0.48 0.93 12.48
CA ASP A 176 0.56 2.32 12.01
C ASP A 176 1.49 2.42 10.79
N ALA A 177 1.04 3.12 9.75
CA ALA A 177 1.81 3.32 8.54
C ALA A 177 2.94 4.36 8.73
N ASP A 178 2.83 5.33 9.64
CA ASP A 178 3.75 6.48 9.69
C ASP A 178 4.41 6.66 11.06
N ASN A 179 4.94 5.57 11.64
CA ASN A 179 5.55 5.60 12.96
C ASN A 179 6.88 4.87 13.00
N ASP A 180 8.00 5.58 13.18
CA ASP A 180 9.36 5.02 13.21
C ASP A 180 9.51 3.76 14.07
N GLU A 181 8.71 3.64 15.13
CA GLU A 181 8.50 2.41 15.88
C GLU A 181 7.06 1.91 15.63
N PRO A 182 6.82 1.00 14.66
CA PRO A 182 5.47 0.63 14.25
C PRO A 182 4.64 0.13 15.43
N GLN A 183 3.60 0.90 15.78
CA GLN A 183 2.67 0.51 16.82
C GLN A 183 1.66 -0.47 16.25
N CYS A 184 1.90 -1.75 16.51
CA CYS A 184 1.01 -2.82 16.06
C CYS A 184 0.05 -3.25 17.18
N LYS A 185 -1.21 -3.52 16.84
CA LYS A 185 -2.21 -4.00 17.78
C LYS A 185 -3.24 -4.92 17.13
N THR A 186 -3.82 -5.79 17.93
CA THR A 186 -5.03 -6.54 17.54
C THR A 186 -6.25 -5.60 17.65
N ILE A 187 -7.06 -5.55 16.59
CA ILE A 187 -8.22 -4.66 16.48
C ILE A 187 -9.42 -5.39 15.87
N SER A 188 -10.61 -5.10 16.39
CA SER A 188 -11.85 -5.65 15.85
C SER A 188 -12.15 -5.08 14.46
N PRO A 189 -12.72 -5.88 13.52
CA PRO A 189 -13.17 -5.38 12.22
C PRO A 189 -14.12 -4.18 12.28
N LYS A 190 -14.84 -3.99 13.41
CA LYS A 190 -15.75 -2.85 13.62
C LYS A 190 -15.04 -1.52 13.89
N GLN A 191 -13.74 -1.55 14.17
CA GLN A 191 -12.94 -0.36 14.50
C GLN A 191 -11.99 0.03 13.37
N VAL A 192 -12.09 -0.63 12.22
CA VAL A 192 -11.34 -0.30 11.01
C VAL A 192 -12.31 0.08 9.90
N ILE A 193 -11.91 1.03 9.07
CA ILE A 193 -12.63 1.40 7.85
C ILE A 193 -11.70 1.06 6.68
N PRO A 194 -12.08 0.11 5.80
CA PRO A 194 -11.25 -0.21 4.65
C PRO A 194 -11.12 0.99 3.71
N LEU A 195 -9.91 1.20 3.19
CA LEU A 195 -9.68 2.22 2.16
C LEU A 195 -10.07 1.72 0.77
N PRO A 196 -10.37 2.62 -0.18
CA PRO A 196 -10.61 2.25 -1.57
C PRO A 196 -9.41 1.53 -2.18
N LYS A 197 -9.68 0.42 -2.89
CA LYS A 197 -8.69 -0.33 -3.68
C LYS A 197 -8.63 0.14 -5.13
N SER A 198 -9.71 0.75 -5.62
CA SER A 198 -9.77 1.36 -6.94
C SER A 198 -10.63 2.62 -6.97
N VAL A 199 -10.57 3.36 -8.08
CA VAL A 199 -11.47 4.47 -8.41
C VAL A 199 -12.25 4.14 -9.68
N PRO A 200 -13.45 4.70 -9.88
CA PRO A 200 -14.19 4.48 -11.12
C PRO A 200 -13.51 5.19 -12.30
N ASP A 201 -13.60 4.61 -13.50
CA ASP A 201 -13.07 5.17 -14.75
C ASP A 201 -13.81 6.42 -15.24
N ARG A 202 -14.99 6.68 -14.69
CA ARG A 202 -15.84 7.82 -15.02
C ARG A 202 -16.70 8.17 -13.82
N ASN A 203 -17.16 9.41 -13.77
CA ASN A 203 -18.08 9.88 -12.74
C ASN A 203 -19.32 8.99 -12.70
N PHE A 204 -19.58 8.42 -11.52
CA PHE A 204 -20.71 7.53 -11.30
C PHE A 204 -21.21 7.74 -9.89
N SER A 205 -22.43 8.29 -9.75
CA SER A 205 -22.99 8.72 -8.46
C SER A 205 -23.04 7.66 -7.37
N HIS A 206 -22.99 6.37 -7.71
CA HIS A 206 -22.98 5.26 -6.75
C HIS A 206 -21.58 4.79 -6.34
N ALA A 207 -20.53 5.26 -7.02
CA ALA A 207 -19.13 4.98 -6.73
C ALA A 207 -18.36 6.23 -6.28
N GLU A 208 -19.04 7.35 -6.10
CA GLU A 208 -18.47 8.60 -5.58
C GLU A 208 -19.28 9.10 -4.39
N TYR A 209 -18.65 9.84 -3.48
CA TYR A 209 -19.36 10.54 -2.42
C TYR A 209 -20.00 11.82 -2.99
N SER A 210 -21.30 12.00 -2.78
CA SER A 210 -22.02 13.17 -3.29
C SER A 210 -21.69 14.46 -2.50
N ASN A 211 -21.92 15.64 -3.09
CA ASN A 211 -21.83 16.91 -2.37
C ASN A 211 -22.69 16.90 -1.08
N GLY A 212 -22.12 17.39 0.02
CA GLY A 212 -22.73 17.39 1.35
C GLY A 212 -22.52 16.10 2.15
N THR A 213 -21.91 15.06 1.56
CA THR A 213 -21.59 13.81 2.29
C THR A 213 -20.51 14.07 3.33
N LYS A 214 -20.75 13.61 4.57
CA LYS A 214 -19.72 13.57 5.61
C LYS A 214 -18.78 12.39 5.38
N VAL A 215 -17.49 12.67 5.44
CA VAL A 215 -16.41 11.70 5.19
C VAL A 215 -15.32 11.87 6.24
N LEU A 216 -14.43 10.87 6.30
CA LEU A 216 -13.11 11.01 6.91
C LEU A 216 -12.09 11.07 5.78
N ALA A 217 -11.11 11.97 5.89
CA ALA A 217 -10.07 12.13 4.87
C ALA A 217 -8.70 12.41 5.48
N LEU A 218 -7.63 11.95 4.83
CA LEU A 218 -6.27 12.32 5.24
C LEU A 218 -6.08 13.83 5.19
N TRP A 219 -5.45 14.39 6.22
CA TRP A 219 -5.17 15.81 6.27
C TRP A 219 -3.93 16.17 5.43
N PRO A 220 -4.04 17.12 4.50
CA PRO A 220 -2.91 17.65 3.75
C PRO A 220 -2.09 18.60 4.63
N ASN A 221 -0.78 18.43 4.69
CA ASN A 221 0.11 19.24 5.52
C ASN A 221 0.59 20.49 4.75
N ASP A 222 1.24 20.28 3.59
CA ASP A 222 1.75 21.30 2.66
C ASP A 222 1.52 20.85 1.19
N GLU A 223 1.98 21.62 0.19
CA GLU A 223 1.93 21.23 -1.23
C GLU A 223 2.65 19.86 -1.42
N ASP A 224 1.85 18.82 -1.67
CA ASP A 224 2.25 17.41 -1.87
C ASP A 224 2.67 16.60 -0.63
N ASP A 225 2.46 17.12 0.59
CA ASP A 225 2.69 16.37 1.84
C ASP A 225 1.39 16.01 2.56
N TRP A 226 1.37 14.83 3.19
CA TRP A 226 0.20 14.26 3.84
C TRP A 226 0.52 13.83 5.25
N THR A 227 -0.47 13.92 6.13
CA THR A 227 -0.40 13.26 7.44
C THR A 227 -0.92 11.82 7.32
N SER A 228 -0.64 11.00 8.34
CA SER A 228 -1.28 9.69 8.52
C SER A 228 -2.63 9.75 9.23
N LEU A 229 -3.15 10.95 9.53
CA LEU A 229 -4.36 11.14 10.32
C LEU A 229 -5.56 11.48 9.45
N PHE A 230 -6.69 10.84 9.75
CA PHE A 230 -7.97 11.09 9.11
C PHE A 230 -8.82 12.04 9.95
N TYR A 231 -9.29 13.12 9.32
CA TYR A 231 -10.13 14.13 9.94
C TYR A 231 -11.53 14.18 9.31
N PRO A 232 -12.55 14.56 10.09
CA PRO A 232 -13.89 14.81 9.57
C PRO A 232 -13.91 15.93 8.54
N ALA A 233 -14.60 15.68 7.42
CA ALA A 233 -14.83 16.67 6.39
C ALA A 233 -16.19 16.48 5.70
N VAL A 234 -16.59 17.49 4.93
CA VAL A 234 -17.76 17.46 4.06
C VAL A 234 -17.33 17.60 2.61
N VAL A 235 -17.85 16.75 1.74
CA VAL A 235 -17.63 16.86 0.29
C VAL A 235 -18.28 18.14 -0.23
N SER A 236 -17.47 19.04 -0.80
CA SER A 236 -17.95 20.25 -1.47
C SER A 236 -18.08 20.08 -2.98
N ALA A 237 -17.19 19.29 -3.59
CA ALA A 237 -17.27 18.93 -5.01
C ALA A 237 -16.73 17.51 -5.22
N THR A 238 -17.32 16.81 -6.18
CA THR A 238 -16.90 15.47 -6.60
C THR A 238 -15.80 15.56 -7.67
N PRO A 239 -14.99 14.51 -7.83
CA PRO A 239 -14.07 14.38 -8.95
C PRO A 239 -14.75 14.62 -10.29
N THR A 240 -13.96 15.09 -11.26
CA THR A 240 -14.35 15.30 -12.65
C THR A 240 -13.22 14.86 -13.57
N SER A 241 -13.48 14.80 -14.87
CA SER A 241 -12.42 14.53 -15.86
C SER A 241 -11.31 15.57 -15.90
N LYS A 242 -11.53 16.78 -15.35
CA LYS A 242 -10.52 17.85 -15.29
C LYS A 242 -9.79 17.90 -13.95
N ASP A 243 -10.45 17.47 -12.89
CA ASP A 243 -9.93 17.47 -11.54
C ASP A 243 -10.26 16.11 -10.90
N PRO A 244 -9.28 15.19 -10.82
CA PRO A 244 -9.54 13.83 -10.37
C PRO A 244 -9.75 13.71 -8.85
N ASN A 245 -9.66 14.82 -8.11
CA ASN A 245 -9.72 14.85 -6.65
C ASN A 245 -11.10 15.30 -6.13
N TYR A 246 -11.37 14.98 -4.86
CA TYR A 246 -12.48 15.61 -4.14
C TYR A 246 -12.06 16.99 -3.66
N THR A 247 -12.98 17.95 -3.73
CA THR A 247 -12.87 19.19 -2.96
C THR A 247 -13.59 18.99 -1.63
N LEU A 248 -12.86 19.02 -0.52
CA LEU A 248 -13.38 18.82 0.83
C LEU A 248 -13.32 20.09 1.67
N MET A 249 -14.30 20.26 2.55
CA MET A 249 -14.29 21.24 3.63
C MET A 249 -14.09 20.50 4.95
N PHE A 250 -12.89 20.57 5.53
CA PHE A 250 -12.61 19.94 6.82
C PHE A 250 -13.28 20.71 7.96
N ASP A 251 -13.69 19.98 9.01
CA ASP A 251 -14.30 20.59 10.18
C ASP A 251 -13.33 21.60 10.84
N GLY A 252 -13.72 22.87 10.89
CA GLY A 252 -12.91 23.96 11.45
C GLY A 252 -11.98 24.67 10.45
N SER A 253 -11.91 24.20 9.19
CA SER A 253 -11.26 24.94 8.11
C SER A 253 -12.24 25.86 7.39
N GLU A 254 -11.77 27.01 6.90
CA GLU A 254 -12.52 27.91 6.02
C GLU A 254 -12.13 27.74 4.53
N VAL A 255 -11.08 26.95 4.26
CA VAL A 255 -10.51 26.79 2.92
C VAL A 255 -10.83 25.39 2.39
N PRO A 256 -11.44 25.28 1.19
CA PRO A 256 -11.62 23.99 0.54
C PRO A 256 -10.27 23.40 0.11
N MET A 257 -10.09 22.11 0.33
CA MET A 257 -8.83 21.39 0.04
C MET A 257 -9.07 20.26 -0.97
N GLN A 258 -8.10 20.05 -1.86
CA GLN A 258 -8.13 18.95 -2.82
C GLN A 258 -7.59 17.67 -2.18
N VAL A 259 -8.34 16.59 -2.24
CA VAL A 259 -7.97 15.30 -1.65
C VAL A 259 -8.16 14.16 -2.64
N LYS A 260 -7.12 13.33 -2.79
CA LYS A 260 -7.16 12.15 -3.67
C LYS A 260 -8.30 11.23 -3.26
N GLN A 261 -8.99 10.64 -4.23
CA GLN A 261 -10.18 9.82 -3.95
C GLN A 261 -9.95 8.68 -2.94
N HIS A 262 -8.77 8.05 -3.00
CA HIS A 262 -8.44 6.93 -2.14
C HIS A 262 -7.97 7.32 -0.74
N PHE A 263 -7.86 8.61 -0.46
CA PHE A 263 -7.60 9.15 0.87
C PHE A 263 -8.91 9.49 1.59
N VAL A 264 -10.06 9.24 0.96
CA VAL A 264 -11.39 9.56 1.47
C VAL A 264 -12.16 8.28 1.77
N VAL A 265 -12.66 8.15 2.99
CA VAL A 265 -13.48 7.02 3.45
C VAL A 265 -14.78 7.50 4.08
N HIS A 266 -15.75 6.59 4.19
CA HIS A 266 -17.04 6.90 4.79
C HIS A 266 -16.85 7.26 6.27
N ALA A 267 -17.49 8.35 6.72
CA ALA A 267 -17.49 8.68 8.14
C ALA A 267 -18.35 7.66 8.92
N PRO A 268 -17.90 7.14 10.07
CA PRO A 268 -18.73 6.30 10.92
C PRO A 268 -20.05 6.99 11.27
N SER A 269 -21.15 6.24 11.24
CA SER A 269 -22.41 6.73 11.79
C SER A 269 -22.25 6.96 13.30
N LYS A 270 -22.73 8.11 13.79
CA LYS A 270 -22.77 8.42 15.23
C LYS A 270 -23.68 7.46 15.99
#